data_AF-A0A2S1XKE5-F1
#
_entry.id   AF-A0A2S1XKE5-F1
#
_cell.length_a   1.000
_cell.length_b   1.000
_cell.length_c   1.000
_cell.angle_alpha   90.00
_cell.angle_beta   90.00
_cell.angle_gamma   90.00
#
_symmetry.space_group_name_H-M   'P 1'
#
loop_
_entity.id
_entity.type
_entity.pdbx_description
1 polymer ?
#
loop_
_entity_poly.entity_id
_entity_poly.type
_entity_poly.pdbx_seq_one_letter_code
_entity_poly.pdbx_strand_id
1 'polypeptide(L)'
;MTGKKVDVTALEETMDEVVETLDLAEQAAGYVRKESTDPMEQARAAAVQKQAEAMLDAAEQAATGERPQRSNPSPLPGMRRPPLVN
;
A
#
# COMPACT_ATOMS: atom_id res chain seq x y z
N MET A 1 7.57 9.43 35.83
CA MET A 1 7.77 9.42 34.37
C MET A 1 6.47 9.85 33.73
N THR A 2 6.37 11.10 33.26
CA THR A 2 5.22 11.56 32.47
C THR A 2 5.35 10.96 31.08
N GLY A 3 4.91 9.70 30.93
CA GLY A 3 4.80 9.05 29.63
C GLY A 3 3.78 9.81 28.80
N LYS A 4 4.22 10.51 27.75
CA LYS A 4 3.31 11.01 26.71
C LYS A 4 2.52 9.81 26.21
N LYS A 5 1.21 9.81 26.42
CA LYS A 5 0.32 8.84 25.79
C LYS A 5 0.45 9.06 24.29
N VAL A 6 0.87 8.02 23.57
CA VAL A 6 0.87 8.02 22.11
C VAL A 6 -0.58 7.96 21.67
N ASP A 7 -1.00 8.94 20.86
CA ASP A 7 -2.36 9.04 20.36
C ASP A 7 -2.47 8.27 19.04
N VAL A 8 -3.07 7.09 19.10
CA VAL A 8 -3.27 6.24 17.92
C VAL A 8 -4.42 6.75 17.07
N THR A 9 -5.42 7.41 17.67
CA THR A 9 -6.56 7.97 16.95
C THR A 9 -6.12 9.09 16.03
N ALA A 10 -5.26 9.99 16.50
CA ALA A 10 -4.69 11.05 15.65
C ALA A 10 -3.87 10.47 14.47
N LEU A 11 -3.24 9.30 14.65
CA LEU A 11 -2.51 8.63 13.57
C LEU A 11 -3.46 8.03 12.53
N GLU A 12 -4.56 7.41 12.97
CA GLU A 12 -5.60 6.87 12.09
C GLU A 12 -6.26 7.99 11.27
N GLU A 13 -6.65 9.09 11.91
CA GLU A 13 -7.19 10.29 11.24
C GLU A 13 -6.21 10.85 10.19
N THR A 14 -4.92 10.86 10.50
CA THR A 14 -3.89 11.30 9.53
C THR A 14 -3.84 10.39 8.31
N MET A 15 -4.02 9.08 8.49
CA MET A 15 -4.03 8.16 7.34
C MET A 15 -5.27 8.33 6.48
N ASP A 16 -6.43 8.61 7.07
CA ASP A 16 -7.65 8.93 6.33
C ASP A 16 -7.45 10.19 5.46
N GLU A 17 -6.86 11.26 6.01
CA GLU A 17 -6.54 12.48 5.24
C GLU A 17 -5.56 12.21 4.08
N VAL A 18 -4.57 11.33 4.29
CA VAL A 18 -3.62 10.94 3.23
C VAL A 18 -4.35 10.19 2.12
N VAL A 19 -5.25 9.25 2.45
CA VAL A 19 -6.05 8.50 1.48
C VAL A 19 -6.94 9.43 0.67
N GLU A 20 -7.65 10.36 1.32
CA GLU A 20 -8.46 11.38 0.63
C GLU A 20 -7.62 12.24 -0.32
N THR A 21 -6.41 12.64 0.11
CA THR A 21 -5.50 13.43 -0.72
C THR A 21 -5.00 12.64 -1.93
N LEU A 22 -4.74 11.33 -1.78
CA LEU A 22 -4.33 10.45 -2.86
C LEU A 22 -5.44 10.26 -3.91
N ASP A 23 -6.69 10.10 -3.47
CA ASP A 23 -7.86 10.04 -4.37
C ASP A 23 -7.99 11.34 -5.19
N LEU A 24 -7.86 12.51 -4.54
CA LEU A 24 -7.87 13.79 -5.25
C LEU A 24 -6.72 13.89 -6.28
N ALA A 25 -5.52 13.42 -5.93
CA ALA A 25 -4.38 13.40 -6.83
C ALA A 25 -4.60 12.47 -8.04
N GLU A 26 -5.22 11.30 -7.83
CA GLU A 26 -5.59 10.39 -8.91
C GLU A 26 -6.56 11.06 -9.88
N GLN A 27 -7.63 11.68 -9.36
CA GLN A 27 -8.64 12.37 -10.16
C GLN A 27 -8.03 13.54 -10.95
N ALA A 28 -7.19 14.35 -10.33
CA ALA A 28 -6.51 15.47 -10.97
C ALA A 28 -5.57 14.98 -12.09
N ALA A 29 -4.81 13.92 -11.84
CA ALA A 29 -3.96 13.30 -12.85
C ALA A 29 -4.79 12.71 -14.01
N GLY A 30 -5.91 12.06 -13.71
CA GLY A 30 -6.86 11.56 -14.72
C GLY A 30 -7.41 12.68 -15.60
N TYR A 31 -7.76 13.83 -15.02
CA TYR A 31 -8.20 15.01 -15.76
C TYR A 31 -7.11 15.54 -16.71
N VAL A 32 -5.90 15.77 -16.21
CA VAL A 32 -4.77 16.27 -17.04
C VAL A 32 -4.47 15.31 -18.19
N ARG A 33 -4.46 14.01 -17.91
CA ARG A 33 -4.23 12.99 -18.94
C ARG A 33 -5.30 12.99 -20.03
N LYS A 34 -6.56 13.27 -19.69
CA LYS A 34 -7.67 13.30 -20.63
C LYS A 34 -7.70 14.58 -21.47
N GLU A 35 -7.43 15.72 -20.84
CA GLU A 35 -7.63 17.04 -21.45
C GLU A 35 -6.37 17.62 -22.09
N SER A 36 -5.17 17.20 -21.67
CA SER A 36 -3.92 17.67 -22.28
C SER A 36 -3.76 17.11 -23.70
N THR A 37 -3.25 17.94 -24.61
CA THR A 37 -2.87 17.54 -25.97
C THR A 37 -1.38 17.23 -26.11
N ASP A 38 -0.57 17.48 -25.07
CA ASP A 38 0.87 17.18 -25.08
C ASP A 38 1.11 15.74 -24.60
N PRO A 39 1.68 14.86 -25.44
CA PRO A 39 2.00 13.48 -25.06
C PRO A 39 2.91 13.35 -23.83
N MET A 40 3.80 14.32 -23.58
CA MET A 40 4.67 14.32 -22.40
C MET A 40 3.89 14.61 -21.12
N GLU A 41 2.95 15.55 -21.16
CA GLU A 41 2.08 15.86 -20.02
C GLU A 41 1.14 14.68 -19.72
N GLN A 42 0.57 14.08 -20.76
CA GLN A 42 -0.25 12.87 -20.63
C GLN A 42 0.53 11.72 -19.98
N ALA A 43 1.78 11.48 -20.40
CA ALA A 43 2.62 10.44 -19.85
C ALA A 43 2.98 10.69 -18.37
N ARG A 44 3.27 11.94 -18.01
CA ARG A 44 3.52 12.34 -16.61
C ARG A 44 2.28 12.15 -15.75
N ALA A 45 1.13 12.62 -16.23
CA ALA A 45 -0.15 12.46 -15.54
C ALA A 45 -0.51 10.97 -15.36
N ALA A 46 -0.28 10.13 -16.37
CA ALA A 46 -0.48 8.69 -16.25
C ALA A 46 0.42 8.05 -15.17
N ALA A 47 1.68 8.52 -15.04
CA ALA A 47 2.58 8.03 -14.00
C ALA A 47 2.11 8.43 -12.59
N VAL A 48 1.66 9.68 -12.41
CA VAL A 48 1.11 10.15 -11.13
C VAL A 48 -0.17 9.40 -10.78
N GLN A 49 -1.08 9.24 -11.73
CA GLN A 49 -2.32 8.49 -11.54
C GLN A 49 -2.04 7.06 -11.06
N LYS A 50 -1.16 6.34 -11.76
CA LYS A 50 -0.77 4.97 -11.38
C LYS A 50 -0.11 4.90 -10.00
N GLN A 51 0.67 5.91 -9.64
CA GLN A 51 1.30 5.95 -8.33
C GLN A 51 0.27 6.18 -7.22
N ALA A 52 -0.68 7.10 -7.42
CA ALA A 52 -1.76 7.36 -6.47
C ALA A 52 -2.63 6.10 -6.26
N GLU A 53 -3.04 5.45 -7.35
CA GLU A 53 -3.78 4.17 -7.35
C GLU A 53 -3.04 3.10 -6.52
N ALA A 54 -1.74 2.90 -6.77
CA ALA A 54 -0.96 1.91 -6.02
C ALA A 54 -0.83 2.24 -4.52
N MET A 55 -0.84 3.52 -4.14
CA MET A 55 -0.80 3.93 -2.73
C MET A 55 -2.16 3.75 -2.05
N LEU A 56 -3.26 3.99 -2.77
CA LEU A 56 -4.62 3.71 -2.29
C LEU A 56 -4.83 2.21 -2.04
N ASP A 57 -4.44 1.36 -3.00
CA ASP A 57 -4.48 -0.10 -2.85
C ASP A 57 -3.68 -0.58 -1.63
N ALA A 58 -2.50 -0.01 -1.41
CA ALA A 58 -1.66 -0.34 -0.26
C ALA A 58 -2.28 0.13 1.07
N ALA A 59 -2.95 1.28 1.08
CA ALA A 59 -3.65 1.78 2.25
C ALA A 59 -4.87 0.91 2.58
N GLU A 60 -5.62 0.45 1.59
CA GLU A 60 -6.75 -0.47 1.79
C GLU A 60 -6.28 -1.82 2.34
N GLN A 61 -5.20 -2.39 1.79
CA GLN A 61 -4.61 -3.63 2.32
C GLN A 61 -4.10 -3.49 3.76
N ALA A 62 -3.58 -2.31 4.13
CA ALA A 62 -3.16 -2.02 5.50
C ALA A 62 -4.36 -1.92 6.45
N ALA A 63 -5.48 -1.35 6.00
CA ALA A 63 -6.72 -1.22 6.78
C ALA A 63 -7.43 -2.56 7.00
N THR A 64 -7.40 -3.48 6.03
CA THR A 64 -8.01 -4.82 6.17
C THR A 64 -7.20 -5.76 7.07
N GLY A 65 -5.95 -5.39 7.42
CA GLY A 65 -5.11 -6.18 8.31
C GLY A 65 -4.71 -7.54 7.74
N GLU A 66 -4.92 -7.77 6.44
CA GLU A 66 -4.39 -8.95 5.74
C GLU A 66 -2.88 -8.83 5.71
N ARG A 67 -2.22 -9.43 6.73
CA ARG A 67 -0.79 -9.70 6.67
C ARG A 67 -0.52 -10.28 5.29
N PRO A 68 0.46 -9.75 4.52
CA PRO A 68 0.91 -10.40 3.30
C PRO A 68 1.17 -11.84 3.70
N GLN A 69 0.38 -12.77 3.15
CA GLN A 69 0.60 -14.18 3.40
C GLN A 69 2.05 -14.39 2.98
N ARG A 70 2.94 -14.54 3.97
CA ARG A 70 4.24 -15.13 3.74
C ARG A 70 3.88 -16.47 3.13
N SER A 71 3.95 -16.55 1.80
CA SER A 71 3.87 -17.79 1.05
C SER A 71 4.81 -18.71 1.79
N ASN A 72 4.24 -19.61 2.59
CA ASN A 72 5.01 -20.52 3.40
C ASN A 72 5.84 -21.28 2.37
N PRO A 73 7.18 -21.12 2.33
CA PRO A 73 7.94 -21.85 1.33
C PRO A 73 7.67 -23.32 1.65
N SER A 74 6.98 -23.99 0.73
CA SER A 74 6.70 -25.42 0.83
C SER A 74 7.97 -26.11 1.28
N PRO A 75 7.94 -26.95 2.33
CA PRO A 75 9.15 -27.61 2.79
C PRO A 75 9.72 -28.39 1.60
N LEU A 76 10.98 -28.10 1.28
CA LEU A 76 11.70 -28.77 0.20
C LEU A 76 11.51 -30.30 0.37
N PRO A 77 11.08 -31.03 -0.67
CA PRO A 77 10.89 -32.46 -0.58
C PRO A 77 12.26 -33.13 -0.40
N GLY A 78 12.61 -33.50 0.85
CA GLY A 78 13.87 -34.22 1.07
C GLY A 78 14.38 -34.33 2.50
N MET A 79 13.96 -33.48 3.45
CA MET A 79 14.48 -33.58 4.82
C MET A 79 13.70 -34.60 5.65
N ARG A 80 13.97 -35.89 5.39
CA ARG A 80 13.67 -36.99 6.30
C ARG A 80 14.37 -36.72 7.64
N ARG A 81 13.60 -36.43 8.69
CA ARG A 81 14.12 -36.42 10.06
C ARG A 81 14.60 -37.84 10.40
N PRO A 82 15.83 -38.04 10.90
CA PRO A 82 16.23 -39.33 11.43
C PRO A 82 15.44 -39.66 12.71
N PRO A 83 15.14 -40.94 12.99
CA PRO A 83 14.41 -41.31 14.19
C PRO A 83 15.30 -41.10 15.42
N LEU A 84 14.73 -40.50 16.46
CA LEU A 84 15.32 -40.49 17.80
C LEU A 84 15.25 -41.92 18.33
N VAL A 85 16.41 -42.55 18.50
CA VAL A 85 16.55 -43.82 19.23
C VAL A 85 16.68 -43.48 20.71
N ASN A 86 15.89 -44.20 21.51
CA ASN A 86 15.71 -44.06 22.96
C ASN A 86 17.00 -44.36 23.73
#